data_AF-A0AAD9JWE6-F1
#
_entry.id   AF-A0AAD9JWE6-F1
#
_cell.length_a   1.000
_cell.length_b   1.000
_cell.length_c   1.000
_cell.angle_alpha   90.00
_cell.angle_beta   90.00
_cell.angle_gamma   90.00
#
_symmetry.space_group_name_H-M   'P 1'
#
loop_
_entity.id
_entity.type
_entity.pdbx_description
1 polymer ?
#
loop_
_entity_poly.entity_id
_entity_poly.type
_entity_poly.pdbx_seq_one_letter_code
_entity_poly.pdbx_strand_id
1 'polypeptide(L)'
;MLKAALSGNYVNFGVFRLYGDSALDDVLETFVKILLSISQCDLLDYPKLSQRYYALLECLAQDHMTFISNLEPRVFLYILSTISEGLTALDTMVCTGCCATLDNIITYLFKKLTRKHKKPHPNQVTDSDTFLHILELHPEILQQMLSTVLNIIMFEDCRNQWSMSRPLLGLILLNEEYFNKLRQNIISLQPADKQTAMAQCFDNLMEGIDRTLLTKNRDRFTQNLSMFRRDVNDSLKAPANMSNNISLQNDMMS
;
A
#
# COMPACT_ATOMS: atom_id res chain seq x y z
N MET A 1 16.93 -11.77 15.06
CA MET A 1 16.53 -12.38 16.34
C MET A 1 15.11 -11.98 16.70
N LEU A 2 14.80 -10.68 16.86
CA LEU A 2 13.44 -10.19 17.17
C LEU A 2 12.34 -10.72 16.24
N LYS A 3 12.53 -10.65 14.91
CA LYS A 3 11.55 -11.22 13.94
C LYS A 3 11.22 -12.69 14.23
N ALA A 4 12.23 -13.51 14.48
CA ALA A 4 12.03 -14.93 14.75
C ALA A 4 11.34 -15.15 16.10
N ALA A 5 11.68 -14.35 17.12
CA ALA A 5 11.03 -14.40 18.41
C ALA A 5 9.55 -13.99 18.35
N LEU A 6 9.19 -13.04 17.48
CA LEU A 6 7.85 -12.46 17.38
C LEU A 6 6.92 -13.13 16.36
N SER A 7 7.44 -13.98 15.47
CA SER A 7 6.65 -14.61 14.40
C SER A 7 5.77 -15.78 14.87
N GLY A 8 5.61 -16.00 16.18
CA GLY A 8 4.74 -17.03 16.77
C GLY A 8 5.11 -18.50 16.46
N ASN A 9 6.15 -18.73 15.65
CA ASN A 9 6.54 -20.06 15.16
C ASN A 9 7.27 -20.91 16.21
N TYR A 10 7.77 -20.29 17.28
CA TYR A 10 8.53 -20.98 18.33
C TYR A 10 7.71 -21.23 19.60
N VAL A 11 6.74 -20.36 19.90
CA VAL A 11 5.95 -20.45 21.12
C VAL A 11 4.61 -19.74 20.94
N ASN A 12 3.55 -20.26 21.56
CA ASN A 12 2.24 -19.62 21.55
C ASN A 12 2.19 -18.49 22.59
N PHE A 13 2.07 -17.25 22.15
CA PHE A 13 2.06 -16.07 23.00
C PHE A 13 0.86 -15.99 23.97
N GLY A 14 -0.23 -16.70 23.68
CA GLY A 14 -1.38 -16.77 24.60
C GLY A 14 -1.02 -17.38 25.95
N VAL A 15 0.03 -18.20 26.00
CA VAL A 15 0.53 -18.85 27.21
C VAL A 15 1.19 -17.86 28.17
N PHE A 16 1.85 -16.82 27.65
CA PHE A 16 2.58 -15.83 28.46
C PHE A 16 1.60 -15.08 29.37
N ARG A 17 0.48 -14.63 28.80
CA ARG A 17 -0.58 -13.95 29.55
C ARG A 17 -1.24 -14.86 30.61
N LEU A 18 -1.34 -16.18 30.35
CA LEU A 18 -1.89 -17.13 31.33
C LEU A 18 -0.99 -17.32 32.55
N TYR A 19 0.34 -17.20 32.37
CA TYR A 19 1.32 -17.31 33.46
C TYR A 19 1.77 -15.97 34.04
N GLY A 20 1.23 -14.85 33.55
CA GLY A 20 1.64 -13.50 33.99
C GLY A 20 3.05 -13.12 33.56
N ASP A 21 3.53 -13.69 32.45
CA ASP A 21 4.85 -13.40 31.88
C ASP A 21 4.79 -12.13 31.00
N SER A 22 5.61 -11.12 31.36
CA SER A 22 5.70 -9.83 30.66
C SER A 22 6.65 -9.82 29.46
N ALA A 23 7.36 -10.92 29.18
CA ALA A 23 8.44 -10.93 28.19
C ALA A 23 7.99 -10.49 26.80
N LEU A 24 6.75 -10.82 26.40
CA LEU A 24 6.20 -10.34 25.13
C LEU A 24 6.04 -8.82 25.12
N ASP A 25 5.46 -8.26 26.18
CA ASP A 25 5.23 -6.83 26.31
C ASP A 25 6.56 -6.08 26.36
N ASP A 26 7.56 -6.60 27.08
CA ASP A 26 8.91 -6.03 27.18
C ASP A 26 9.63 -6.02 25.81
N VAL A 27 9.46 -7.09 25.01
CA VAL A 27 10.02 -7.17 23.66
C VAL A 27 9.34 -6.19 22.71
N LEU A 28 8.02 -6.05 22.80
CA LEU A 28 7.25 -5.09 22.00
C LEU A 28 7.61 -3.64 22.35
N GLU A 29 7.81 -3.33 23.63
CA GLU A 29 8.29 -2.02 24.07
C GLU A 29 9.72 -1.75 23.57
N THR A 30 10.58 -2.76 23.63
CA THR A 30 11.94 -2.68 23.09
C THR A 30 11.94 -2.41 21.59
N PHE A 31 11.02 -3.01 20.84
CA PHE A 31 10.83 -2.70 19.42
C PHE A 31 10.49 -1.21 19.20
N VAL A 32 9.57 -0.64 19.99
CA VAL A 32 9.21 0.79 19.87
C VAL A 32 10.41 1.69 20.17
N LYS A 33 11.19 1.37 21.21
CA LYS A 33 12.42 2.11 21.54
C LYS A 33 13.43 2.08 20.40
N ILE A 34 13.62 0.93 19.76
CA ILE A 34 14.51 0.79 18.60
C ILE A 34 13.98 1.62 17.43
N LEU A 35 12.68 1.54 17.16
CA LEU A 35 12.02 2.24 16.05
C LEU A 35 12.15 3.77 16.18
N LEU A 36 12.04 4.30 17.40
CA LEU A 36 12.22 5.72 17.69
C LEU A 36 13.68 6.19 17.75
N SER A 37 14.64 5.26 17.87
CA SER A 37 16.08 5.59 17.96
C SER A 37 16.74 5.83 16.60
N ILE A 38 16.09 5.41 15.52
CA ILE A 38 16.61 5.51 14.15
C ILE A 38 15.94 6.70 13.49
N SER A 39 16.71 7.57 12.84
CA SER A 39 16.13 8.64 12.04
C SER A 39 15.56 8.07 10.74
N GLN A 40 14.44 8.61 10.28
CA GLN A 40 13.78 8.15 9.06
C GLN A 40 14.69 8.28 7.83
N CYS A 41 15.47 9.36 7.74
CA CYS A 41 16.42 9.60 6.64
C CYS A 41 17.54 8.55 6.59
N ASP A 42 18.06 8.15 7.75
CA ASP A 42 19.15 7.16 7.82
C ASP A 42 18.66 5.74 7.47
N LEU A 43 17.35 5.46 7.58
CA LEU A 43 16.83 4.10 7.48
C LEU A 43 17.10 3.47 6.11
N LEU A 44 16.91 4.23 5.03
CA LEU A 44 17.12 3.76 3.65
C LEU A 44 18.59 3.81 3.22
N ASP A 45 19.42 4.62 3.88
CA ASP A 45 20.85 4.75 3.58
C ASP A 45 21.67 3.50 3.99
N TYR A 46 21.14 2.70 4.93
CA TYR A 46 21.76 1.45 5.39
C TYR A 46 20.94 0.23 4.94
N PRO A 47 21.22 -0.38 3.77
CA PRO A 47 20.38 -1.45 3.20
C PRO A 47 20.14 -2.65 4.12
N LYS A 48 21.16 -3.05 4.88
CA LYS A 48 21.03 -4.15 5.86
C LYS A 48 20.08 -3.79 7.00
N LEU A 49 20.07 -2.53 7.44
CA LEU A 49 19.17 -2.05 8.48
C LEU A 49 17.74 -1.97 7.92
N SER A 50 17.58 -1.33 6.77
CA SER A 50 16.29 -1.22 6.05
C SER A 50 15.60 -2.57 5.90
N GLN A 51 16.28 -3.56 5.29
CA GLN A 51 15.72 -4.89 5.09
C GLN A 51 15.29 -5.56 6.39
N ARG A 52 16.04 -5.39 7.49
CA ARG A 52 15.71 -5.98 8.79
C ARG A 52 14.57 -5.26 9.48
N TYR A 53 14.51 -3.93 9.36
CA TYR A 53 13.44 -3.10 9.88
C TYR A 53 12.10 -3.44 9.22
N TYR A 54 12.02 -3.36 7.89
CA TYR A 54 10.76 -3.61 7.18
C TYR A 54 10.30 -5.06 7.33
N ALA A 55 11.22 -6.03 7.35
CA ALA A 55 10.87 -7.42 7.60
C ALA A 55 10.37 -7.70 9.02
N LEU A 56 10.77 -6.89 10.01
CA LEU A 56 10.25 -6.96 11.38
C LEU A 56 8.89 -6.27 11.49
N LEU A 57 8.75 -5.10 10.87
CA LEU A 57 7.50 -4.35 10.84
C LEU A 57 6.38 -5.14 10.16
N GLU A 58 6.68 -5.82 9.05
CA GLU A 58 5.76 -6.73 8.37
C GLU A 58 5.25 -7.84 9.31
N CYS A 59 6.17 -8.48 10.04
CA CYS A 59 5.84 -9.54 10.99
C CYS A 59 4.93 -9.03 12.11
N LEU A 60 5.20 -7.83 12.64
CA LEU A 60 4.35 -7.21 13.66
C LEU A 60 2.97 -6.83 13.11
N ALA A 61 2.89 -6.29 11.90
CA ALA A 61 1.61 -5.96 11.27
C ALA A 61 0.78 -7.20 10.95
N GLN A 62 1.43 -8.33 10.70
CA GLN A 62 0.76 -9.61 10.45
C GLN A 62 0.23 -10.24 11.74
N ASP A 63 1.07 -10.39 12.76
CA ASP A 63 0.76 -11.21 13.94
C ASP A 63 0.32 -10.41 15.17
N HIS A 64 0.73 -9.13 15.25
CA HIS A 64 0.55 -8.26 16.42
C HIS A 64 -0.12 -6.92 16.05
N MET A 65 -1.04 -6.94 15.09
CA MET A 65 -1.70 -5.71 14.61
C MET A 65 -2.48 -4.96 15.70
N THR A 66 -2.98 -5.67 16.71
CA THR A 66 -3.63 -5.08 17.89
C THR A 66 -2.64 -4.28 18.75
N PHE A 67 -1.37 -4.66 18.79
CA PHE A 67 -0.33 -3.85 19.42
C PHE A 67 -0.08 -2.58 18.60
N ILE A 68 0.12 -2.71 17.28
CA ILE A 68 0.37 -1.57 16.40
C ILE A 68 -0.77 -0.53 16.46
N SER A 69 -2.03 -0.99 16.51
CA SER A 69 -3.20 -0.11 16.56
C SER A 69 -3.38 0.61 17.90
N ASN A 70 -2.69 0.17 18.96
CA ASN A 70 -2.70 0.78 20.29
C ASN A 70 -1.44 1.61 20.57
N LEU A 71 -0.53 1.75 19.61
CA LEU A 71 0.65 2.60 19.75
C LEU A 71 0.28 4.08 19.91
N GLU A 72 1.18 4.84 20.53
CA GLU A 72 1.04 6.29 20.59
C GLU A 72 0.94 6.91 19.19
N PRO A 73 0.15 8.00 19.01
CA PRO A 73 -0.06 8.62 17.71
C PRO A 73 1.22 8.93 16.94
N ARG A 74 2.24 9.45 17.64
CA ARG A 74 3.52 9.83 17.04
C ARG A 74 4.28 8.63 16.47
N VAL A 75 4.25 7.50 17.18
CA VAL A 75 4.91 6.25 16.75
C VAL A 75 4.19 5.68 15.53
N PHE A 76 2.86 5.69 15.54
CA PHE A 76 2.08 5.20 14.43
C PHE A 76 2.27 6.05 13.16
N LEU A 77 2.27 7.38 13.30
CA LEU A 77 2.58 8.28 12.19
C LEU A 77 3.98 8.03 11.63
N TYR A 78 4.99 7.84 12.50
CA TYR A 78 6.34 7.46 12.06
C TYR A 78 6.33 6.16 11.26
N ILE A 79 5.60 5.12 11.72
CA ILE A 79 5.45 3.86 10.98
C ILE A 79 4.88 4.13 9.58
N LEU A 80 3.79 4.89 9.47
CA LEU A 80 3.19 5.21 8.17
C LEU A 80 4.15 6.00 7.27
N SER A 81 4.87 6.99 7.81
CA SER A 81 5.87 7.75 7.06
C SER A 81 6.98 6.85 6.51
N THR A 82 7.54 5.95 7.34
CA THR A 82 8.58 5.00 6.88
C THR A 82 8.04 4.01 5.84
N ILE A 83 6.78 3.58 5.93
CA ILE A 83 6.15 2.76 4.90
C ILE A 83 6.03 3.54 3.59
N SER A 84 5.58 4.81 3.65
CA SER A 84 5.42 5.65 2.46
C SER A 84 6.73 5.83 1.70
N GLU A 85 7.84 6.05 2.40
CA GLU A 85 9.17 6.13 1.77
C GLU A 85 9.69 4.76 1.31
N GLY A 86 9.40 3.69 2.07
CA GLY A 86 9.81 2.35 1.68
C GLY A 86 9.10 1.82 0.43
N LEU A 87 7.91 2.34 0.09
CA LEU A 87 7.20 2.01 -1.16
C LEU A 87 7.93 2.52 -2.40
N THR A 88 8.67 3.61 -2.30
CA THR A 88 9.48 4.21 -3.39
C THR A 88 10.96 3.76 -3.34
N ALA A 89 11.32 2.87 -2.43
CA ALA A 89 12.68 2.36 -2.30
C ALA A 89 13.10 1.54 -3.53
N LEU A 90 14.37 1.69 -3.94
CA LEU A 90 14.96 0.94 -5.06
C LEU A 90 15.07 -0.57 -4.80
N ASP A 91 15.20 -0.96 -3.52
CA ASP A 91 15.25 -2.36 -3.11
C ASP A 91 13.84 -2.98 -3.18
N THR A 92 13.67 -3.92 -4.11
CA THR A 92 12.39 -4.61 -4.34
C THR A 92 11.90 -5.39 -3.11
N MET A 93 12.81 -5.87 -2.26
CA MET A 93 12.45 -6.60 -1.03
C MET A 93 11.87 -5.65 0.01
N VAL A 94 12.44 -4.44 0.13
CA VAL A 94 11.93 -3.38 1.02
C VAL A 94 10.54 -2.97 0.59
N CYS A 95 10.36 -2.66 -0.69
CA CYS A 95 9.07 -2.27 -1.24
C CYS A 95 8.02 -3.39 -1.05
N THR A 96 8.38 -4.66 -1.27
CA THR A 96 7.47 -5.80 -1.03
C THR A 96 7.06 -5.90 0.45
N GLY A 97 8.00 -5.77 1.38
CA GLY A 97 7.70 -5.75 2.82
C GLY A 97 6.80 -4.58 3.23
N CYS A 98 7.00 -3.40 2.62
CA CYS A 98 6.12 -2.24 2.82
C CYS A 98 4.70 -2.49 2.31
N CYS A 99 4.56 -3.08 1.11
CA CYS A 99 3.27 -3.43 0.55
C CYS A 99 2.51 -4.42 1.46
N ALA A 100 3.19 -5.46 1.96
CA ALA A 100 2.60 -6.46 2.86
C ALA A 100 2.18 -5.83 4.19
N THR A 101 3.06 -5.00 4.78
CA THR A 101 2.77 -4.24 6.01
C THR A 101 1.53 -3.35 5.82
N LEU A 102 1.51 -2.59 4.72
CA LEU A 102 0.42 -1.67 4.42
C LEU A 102 -0.91 -2.41 4.18
N ASP A 103 -0.90 -3.54 3.46
CA ASP A 103 -2.09 -4.36 3.25
C ASP A 103 -2.65 -4.89 4.58
N ASN A 104 -1.79 -5.29 5.52
CA ASN A 104 -2.23 -5.72 6.86
C ASN A 104 -2.91 -4.58 7.63
N ILE A 105 -2.29 -3.39 7.66
CA ILE A 105 -2.84 -2.19 8.33
C ILE A 105 -4.20 -1.82 7.72
N ILE A 106 -4.29 -1.75 6.40
CA ILE A 106 -5.51 -1.40 5.69
C ILE A 106 -6.59 -2.45 5.87
N THR A 107 -6.24 -3.74 5.84
CA THR A 107 -7.18 -4.83 6.09
C THR A 107 -7.80 -4.71 7.48
N TYR A 108 -6.97 -4.42 8.49
CA TYR A 108 -7.42 -4.24 9.85
C TYR A 108 -8.36 -3.03 9.97
N LEU A 109 -7.98 -1.91 9.37
CA LEU A 109 -8.79 -0.68 9.31
C LEU A 109 -10.15 -0.93 8.65
N PHE A 110 -10.16 -1.53 7.46
CA PHE A 110 -11.37 -1.85 6.71
C PHE A 110 -12.32 -2.76 7.52
N LYS A 111 -11.77 -3.77 8.22
CA LYS A 111 -12.54 -4.64 9.12
C LYS A 111 -13.14 -3.86 10.29
N LYS A 112 -12.39 -2.95 10.93
CA LYS A 112 -12.91 -2.14 12.04
C LYS A 112 -14.03 -1.19 11.59
N LEU A 113 -13.83 -0.46 10.50
CA LEU A 113 -14.85 0.45 9.96
C LEU A 113 -16.12 -0.31 9.56
N THR A 114 -15.99 -1.45 8.88
CA THR A 114 -17.14 -2.28 8.48
C THR A 114 -17.91 -2.85 9.68
N ARG A 115 -17.22 -3.11 10.80
CA ARG A 115 -17.83 -3.59 12.05
C ARG A 115 -18.54 -2.47 12.83
N LYS A 116 -18.02 -1.24 12.83
CA LYS A 116 -18.64 -0.07 13.49
C LYS A 116 -20.05 0.23 12.95
N HIS A 117 -20.30 -0.10 11.68
CA HIS A 117 -21.63 0.01 11.06
C HIS A 117 -22.60 -1.15 11.36
N LYS A 118 -22.16 -2.21 12.06
CA LYS A 118 -23.02 -3.33 12.51
C LYS A 118 -23.33 -3.16 14.00
N LYS A 119 -24.56 -3.53 14.42
CA LYS A 119 -25.03 -3.40 15.81
C LYS A 119 -24.00 -3.99 16.80
N PRO A 120 -23.67 -3.28 17.91
CA PRO A 120 -22.67 -3.75 18.87
C PRO A 120 -23.12 -5.04 19.56
N HIS A 121 -22.22 -6.03 19.62
CA HIS A 121 -22.40 -7.21 20.46
C HIS A 121 -21.94 -6.89 21.90
N PRO A 122 -22.71 -7.26 22.94
CA PRO A 122 -22.49 -6.80 24.31
C PRO A 122 -21.20 -7.31 25.02
N ASN A 123 -20.35 -8.13 24.39
CA ASN A 123 -19.17 -8.75 25.01
C ASN A 123 -17.84 -8.47 24.29
N GLN A 124 -17.72 -7.42 23.48
CA GLN A 124 -16.43 -7.08 22.84
C GLN A 124 -15.65 -6.04 23.65
N VAL A 125 -14.44 -6.43 24.05
CA VAL A 125 -13.42 -5.53 24.60
C VAL A 125 -13.22 -4.38 23.62
N THR A 126 -13.37 -3.16 24.12
CA THR A 126 -13.20 -1.93 23.35
C THR A 126 -11.71 -1.78 23.05
N ASP A 127 -11.23 -2.32 21.92
CA ASP A 127 -9.90 -1.97 21.42
C ASP A 127 -9.83 -0.46 21.26
N SER A 128 -8.69 0.14 21.60
CA SER A 128 -8.52 1.58 21.47
C SER A 128 -8.83 2.05 20.04
N ASP A 129 -9.79 2.95 19.91
CA ASP A 129 -10.13 3.61 18.64
C ASP A 129 -9.17 4.77 18.34
N THR A 130 -8.13 4.98 19.16
CA THR A 130 -7.16 6.08 19.00
C THR A 130 -6.59 6.13 17.60
N PHE A 131 -6.16 5.01 17.02
CA PHE A 131 -5.60 5.02 15.66
C PHE A 131 -6.64 5.30 14.57
N LEU A 132 -7.91 4.86 14.76
CA LEU A 132 -8.99 5.20 13.84
C LEU A 132 -9.21 6.71 13.85
N HIS A 133 -9.21 7.32 15.03
CA HIS A 133 -9.37 8.75 15.19
C HIS A 133 -8.22 9.53 14.54
N ILE A 134 -6.97 9.07 14.65
CA ILE A 134 -5.83 9.69 13.95
C ILE A 134 -6.04 9.67 12.44
N LEU A 135 -6.52 8.56 11.87
CA LEU A 135 -6.76 8.45 10.43
C LEU A 135 -7.99 9.24 9.96
N GLU A 136 -8.99 9.42 10.83
CA GLU A 136 -10.10 10.36 10.59
C GLU A 136 -9.62 11.82 10.61
N LEU A 137 -8.65 12.16 11.46
CA LEU A 137 -8.04 13.50 11.56
C LEU A 137 -6.99 13.78 10.47
N HIS A 138 -6.31 12.73 9.99
CA HIS A 138 -5.25 12.83 8.98
C HIS A 138 -5.50 11.90 7.78
N PRO A 139 -6.63 12.07 7.06
CA PRO A 139 -6.95 11.26 5.89
C PRO A 139 -5.94 11.44 4.75
N GLU A 140 -5.19 12.55 4.76
CA GLU A 140 -4.21 12.90 3.72
C GLU A 140 -3.12 11.85 3.59
N ILE A 141 -2.78 11.14 4.68
CA ILE A 141 -1.72 10.13 4.69
C ILE A 141 -2.10 8.94 3.79
N LEU A 142 -3.32 8.42 3.93
CA LEU A 142 -3.80 7.32 3.08
C LEU A 142 -4.01 7.78 1.63
N GLN A 143 -4.47 9.02 1.44
CA GLN A 143 -4.61 9.62 0.12
C GLN A 143 -3.24 9.77 -0.59
N GLN A 144 -2.22 10.21 0.14
CA GLN A 144 -0.86 10.32 -0.38
C GLN A 144 -0.31 8.94 -0.74
N MET A 145 -0.46 7.94 0.13
CA MET A 145 -0.06 6.57 -0.19
C MET A 145 -0.79 6.02 -1.42
N LEU A 146 -2.08 6.30 -1.57
CA LEU A 146 -2.86 5.92 -2.76
C LEU A 146 -2.25 6.54 -4.02
N SER A 147 -2.01 7.85 -3.99
CA SER A 147 -1.43 8.58 -5.12
C SER A 147 -0.05 8.05 -5.47
N THR A 148 0.82 7.81 -4.47
CA THR A 148 2.15 7.26 -4.65
C THR A 148 2.09 5.88 -5.32
N VAL A 149 1.32 4.94 -4.77
CA VAL A 149 1.24 3.57 -5.32
C VAL A 149 0.67 3.58 -6.73
N LEU A 150 -0.37 4.38 -6.99
CA LEU A 150 -0.94 4.48 -8.34
C LEU A 150 0.05 5.08 -9.34
N ASN A 151 0.77 6.13 -8.96
CA ASN A 151 1.79 6.75 -9.81
C ASN A 151 2.91 5.77 -10.16
N ILE A 152 3.42 5.01 -9.18
CA ILE A 152 4.45 3.99 -9.42
C ILE A 152 3.95 2.95 -10.44
N ILE A 153 2.70 2.49 -10.31
CA ILE A 153 2.14 1.49 -11.22
C ILE A 153 1.97 2.06 -12.65
N MET A 154 1.53 3.32 -12.77
CA MET A 154 1.22 3.94 -14.05
C MET A 154 2.44 4.43 -14.81
N PHE A 155 3.45 4.97 -14.12
CA PHE A 155 4.50 5.76 -14.76
C PHE A 155 5.92 5.22 -14.55
N GLU A 156 6.11 4.28 -13.62
CA GLU A 156 7.44 3.73 -13.33
C GLU A 156 7.59 2.28 -13.81
N ASP A 157 8.84 1.81 -13.80
CA ASP A 157 9.19 0.40 -13.96
C ASP A 157 8.80 -0.39 -12.69
N CYS A 158 7.49 -0.53 -12.48
CA CYS A 158 6.89 -1.24 -11.35
C CYS A 158 7.23 -2.74 -11.40
N ARG A 159 8.32 -3.12 -10.71
CA ARG A 159 8.75 -4.53 -10.55
C ARG A 159 7.88 -5.31 -9.57
N ASN A 160 7.26 -4.60 -8.62
CA ASN A 160 6.47 -5.18 -7.51
C ASN A 160 4.95 -5.06 -7.71
N GLN A 161 4.49 -5.05 -8.96
CA GLN A 161 3.07 -4.83 -9.29
C GLN A 161 2.11 -5.73 -8.51
N TRP A 162 2.46 -7.01 -8.35
CA TRP A 162 1.66 -7.98 -7.60
C TRP A 162 1.56 -7.63 -6.12
N SER A 163 2.69 -7.23 -5.52
CA SER A 163 2.76 -6.79 -4.12
C SER A 163 1.96 -5.50 -3.91
N MET A 164 2.03 -4.54 -4.85
CA MET A 164 1.34 -3.25 -4.76
C MET A 164 -0.18 -3.35 -4.98
N SER A 165 -0.64 -4.36 -5.71
CA SER A 165 -2.06 -4.55 -6.04
C SER A 165 -2.97 -4.61 -4.81
N ARG A 166 -2.60 -5.42 -3.81
CA ARG A 166 -3.42 -5.64 -2.60
C ARG A 166 -3.58 -4.38 -1.73
N PRO A 167 -2.50 -3.69 -1.32
CA PRO A 167 -2.65 -2.45 -0.59
C PRO A 167 -3.35 -1.38 -1.43
N LEU A 168 -3.12 -1.30 -2.75
CA LEU A 168 -3.82 -0.35 -3.61
C LEU A 168 -5.33 -0.54 -3.58
N LEU A 169 -5.84 -1.77 -3.73
CA LEU A 169 -7.28 -2.03 -3.63
C LEU A 169 -7.84 -1.53 -2.30
N GLY A 170 -7.17 -1.84 -1.20
CA GLY A 170 -7.60 -1.40 0.11
C GLY A 170 -7.57 0.11 0.28
N LEU A 171 -6.56 0.80 -0.25
CA LEU A 171 -6.50 2.26 -0.26
C LEU A 171 -7.66 2.87 -1.06
N ILE A 172 -7.99 2.30 -2.23
CA ILE A 172 -9.10 2.74 -3.09
C ILE A 172 -10.42 2.59 -2.33
N LEU A 173 -10.71 1.42 -1.77
CA LEU A 173 -11.97 1.14 -1.08
C LEU A 173 -12.16 1.97 0.21
N LEU A 174 -11.07 2.43 0.82
CA LEU A 174 -11.12 3.34 1.96
C LEU A 174 -11.28 4.81 1.55
N ASN A 175 -10.86 5.18 0.33
CA ASN A 175 -10.79 6.56 -0.13
C ASN A 175 -11.45 6.74 -1.52
N GLU A 176 -12.65 6.18 -1.73
CA GLU A 176 -13.32 6.12 -3.03
C GLU A 176 -13.51 7.51 -3.67
N GLU A 177 -13.89 8.51 -2.86
CA GLU A 177 -14.06 9.89 -3.34
C GLU A 177 -12.74 10.51 -3.84
N TYR A 178 -11.65 10.29 -3.11
CA TYR A 178 -10.34 10.80 -3.49
C TYR A 178 -9.79 10.07 -4.72
N PHE A 179 -9.99 8.75 -4.81
CA PHE A 179 -9.64 7.98 -6.00
C PHE A 179 -10.37 8.51 -7.24
N ASN A 180 -11.67 8.82 -7.14
CA ASN A 180 -12.43 9.42 -8.24
C ASN A 180 -11.89 10.80 -8.64
N LYS A 181 -11.51 11.65 -7.67
CA LYS A 181 -10.84 12.94 -7.96
C LYS A 181 -9.51 12.73 -8.70
N LEU A 182 -8.70 11.76 -8.26
CA LEU A 182 -7.42 11.43 -8.88
C LEU A 182 -7.61 10.93 -10.32
N ARG A 183 -8.58 10.03 -10.53
CA ARG A 183 -9.00 9.57 -11.87
C ARG A 183 -9.35 10.73 -12.79
N GLN A 184 -10.23 11.64 -12.34
CA GLN A 184 -10.67 12.78 -13.16
C GLN A 184 -9.51 13.72 -13.50
N ASN A 185 -8.64 14.00 -12.51
CA ASN A 185 -7.44 14.80 -12.73
C ASN A 185 -6.54 14.17 -13.81
N ILE A 186 -6.19 12.88 -13.66
CA ILE A 186 -5.35 12.16 -14.62
C ILE A 186 -5.96 12.16 -16.04
N ILE A 187 -7.28 11.94 -16.17
CA ILE A 187 -7.97 11.98 -17.46
C ILE A 187 -7.90 13.38 -18.06
N SER A 188 -8.17 14.43 -17.28
CA SER A 188 -8.16 15.82 -17.77
C SER A 188 -6.79 16.28 -18.27
N LEU A 189 -5.71 15.69 -17.73
CA LEU A 189 -4.34 15.95 -18.16
C LEU A 189 -3.97 15.23 -19.48
N GLN A 190 -4.79 14.31 -19.97
CA GLN A 190 -4.55 13.65 -21.26
C GLN A 190 -5.03 14.52 -22.44
N PRO A 191 -4.41 14.38 -23.62
CA PRO A 191 -4.93 14.92 -24.88
C PRO A 191 -6.38 14.48 -25.15
N ALA A 192 -7.20 15.35 -25.74
CA ALA A 192 -8.64 15.15 -25.89
C ALA A 192 -9.03 13.82 -26.59
N ASP A 193 -8.23 13.38 -27.56
CA ASP A 193 -8.38 12.12 -28.30
C ASP A 193 -8.08 10.88 -27.44
N LYS A 194 -7.31 11.02 -26.36
CA LYS A 194 -6.93 9.95 -25.43
C LYS A 194 -7.74 9.91 -24.14
N GLN A 195 -8.51 10.96 -23.82
CA GLN A 195 -9.27 11.05 -22.57
C GLN A 195 -10.28 9.90 -22.42
N THR A 196 -11.00 9.57 -23.49
CA THR A 196 -11.98 8.47 -23.49
C THR A 196 -11.31 7.11 -23.26
N ALA A 197 -10.17 6.86 -23.89
CA ALA A 197 -9.41 5.63 -23.70
C ALA A 197 -8.88 5.50 -22.26
N MET A 198 -8.34 6.60 -21.70
CA MET A 198 -7.88 6.63 -20.31
C MET A 198 -9.04 6.41 -19.33
N ALA A 199 -10.21 7.00 -19.57
CA ALA A 199 -11.40 6.79 -18.76
C ALA A 199 -11.80 5.31 -18.75
N GLN A 200 -11.80 4.67 -19.91
CA GLN A 200 -12.10 3.23 -20.05
C GLN A 200 -11.09 2.36 -19.29
N CYS A 201 -9.80 2.72 -19.28
CA CYS A 201 -8.78 2.00 -18.52
C CYS A 201 -9.15 1.97 -17.02
N PHE A 202 -9.56 3.12 -16.45
CA PHE A 202 -9.99 3.19 -15.05
C PHE A 202 -11.30 2.44 -14.78
N ASP A 203 -12.23 2.41 -15.73
CA ASP A 203 -13.46 1.62 -15.60
C ASP A 203 -13.14 0.11 -15.59
N ASN A 204 -12.26 -0.34 -16.49
CA ASN A 204 -11.79 -1.74 -16.54
C ASN A 204 -11.01 -2.12 -15.26
N LEU A 205 -10.26 -1.20 -14.68
CA LEU A 205 -9.54 -1.43 -13.41
C LEU A 205 -10.50 -1.85 -12.29
N MET A 206 -11.67 -1.22 -12.23
CA MET A 206 -12.68 -1.45 -11.19
C MET A 206 -13.78 -2.44 -11.60
N GLU A 207 -13.69 -3.05 -12.79
CA GLU A 207 -14.71 -3.94 -13.31
C GLU A 207 -14.85 -5.22 -12.46
N GLY A 208 -16.05 -5.43 -11.91
CA GLY A 208 -16.37 -6.58 -11.08
C GLY A 208 -15.69 -6.57 -9.70
N ILE A 209 -15.29 -5.40 -9.22
CA ILE A 209 -14.72 -5.22 -7.89
C ILE A 209 -15.82 -4.86 -6.89
N ASP A 210 -15.98 -5.71 -5.88
CA ASP A 210 -16.90 -5.45 -4.76
C ASP A 210 -16.23 -4.59 -3.68
N ARG A 211 -17.03 -3.98 -2.80
CA ARG A 211 -16.52 -3.29 -1.60
C ARG A 211 -16.12 -4.28 -0.50
N THR A 212 -15.15 -5.15 -0.79
CA THR A 212 -14.62 -6.16 0.15
C THR A 212 -13.12 -6.40 -0.05
N LEU A 213 -12.44 -6.89 0.99
CA LEU A 213 -11.03 -7.32 0.91
C LEU A 213 -10.87 -8.84 0.93
N LEU A 214 -11.85 -9.57 0.40
CA LEU A 214 -11.76 -11.03 0.27
C LEU A 214 -10.72 -11.41 -0.79
N THR A 215 -10.10 -12.58 -0.63
CA THR A 215 -9.06 -13.09 -1.54
C THR A 215 -9.52 -13.09 -2.99
N LYS A 216 -10.73 -13.59 -3.27
CA LYS A 216 -11.32 -13.58 -4.62
C LYS A 216 -11.37 -12.18 -5.24
N ASN A 217 -11.75 -11.18 -4.46
CA ASN A 217 -11.85 -9.80 -4.94
C ASN A 217 -10.48 -9.17 -5.20
N ARG A 218 -9.51 -9.45 -4.31
CA ARG A 218 -8.10 -9.05 -4.48
C ARG A 218 -7.45 -9.68 -5.72
N ASP A 219 -7.71 -10.95 -5.97
CA ASP A 219 -7.18 -11.66 -7.14
C ASP A 219 -7.77 -11.07 -8.43
N ARG A 220 -9.08 -10.77 -8.43
CA ARG A 220 -9.74 -10.07 -9.55
C ARG A 220 -9.12 -8.69 -9.79
N PHE A 221 -8.94 -7.89 -8.74
CA PHE A 221 -8.29 -6.58 -8.87
C PHE A 221 -6.87 -6.68 -9.42
N THR A 222 -6.10 -7.69 -9.00
CA THR A 222 -4.73 -7.92 -9.50
C THR A 222 -4.70 -8.22 -10.99
N GLN A 223 -5.68 -8.98 -11.50
CA GLN A 223 -5.85 -9.23 -12.93
C GLN A 223 -6.18 -7.94 -13.69
N ASN A 224 -7.17 -7.19 -13.19
CA ASN A 224 -7.57 -5.91 -13.78
C ASN A 224 -6.42 -4.91 -13.83
N LEU A 225 -5.62 -4.82 -12.75
CA LEU A 225 -4.47 -3.93 -12.65
C LEU A 225 -3.38 -4.26 -13.69
N SER A 226 -3.21 -5.54 -14.00
CA SER A 226 -2.26 -5.99 -15.02
C SER A 226 -2.66 -5.53 -16.42
N MET A 227 -3.96 -5.58 -16.72
CA MET A 227 -4.52 -5.07 -17.97
C MET A 227 -4.44 -3.54 -18.01
N PHE A 228 -4.87 -2.88 -16.93
CA PHE A 228 -4.81 -1.43 -16.76
C PHE A 228 -3.42 -0.88 -17.06
N ARG A 229 -2.36 -1.44 -16.46
CA ARG A 229 -0.99 -0.97 -16.67
C ARG A 229 -0.57 -1.08 -18.13
N ARG A 230 -0.91 -2.19 -18.79
CA ARG A 230 -0.58 -2.39 -20.21
C ARG A 230 -1.30 -1.36 -21.08
N ASP A 231 -2.60 -1.20 -20.88
CA ASP A 231 -3.44 -0.33 -21.70
C ASP A 231 -3.10 1.17 -21.47
N VAL A 232 -2.74 1.54 -20.24
CA VAL A 232 -2.19 2.87 -19.90
C VAL A 232 -0.86 3.10 -20.60
N ASN A 233 0.08 2.15 -20.53
CA ASN A 233 1.38 2.29 -21.21
C ASN A 233 1.25 2.41 -22.72
N ASP A 234 0.30 1.70 -23.33
CA ASP A 234 0.04 1.79 -24.76
C ASP A 234 -0.66 3.10 -25.13
N SER A 235 -1.55 3.62 -24.27
CA SER A 235 -2.17 4.93 -24.44
C SER A 235 -1.18 6.08 -24.27
N LEU A 236 -0.20 5.96 -23.37
CA LEU A 236 0.82 6.99 -23.10
C LEU A 236 1.92 7.03 -24.16
N LYS A 237 2.20 5.93 -24.86
CA LYS A 237 3.09 5.95 -26.03
C LYS A 237 2.50 6.89 -27.08
N ALA A 238 3.31 7.84 -27.56
CA ALA A 238 2.97 8.65 -28.72
C ALA A 238 2.73 7.75 -29.93
N PRO A 239 1.89 8.14 -30.91
CA PRO A 239 1.93 7.47 -32.20
C PRO A 239 3.37 7.56 -32.70
N ALA A 240 4.02 6.42 -32.91
CA ALA A 240 5.27 6.39 -33.65
C ALA A 240 4.96 7.02 -35.02
N ASN A 241 5.37 8.28 -35.22
CA ASN A 241 5.31 8.98 -36.49
C ASN A 241 5.79 8.02 -37.59
N MET A 242 5.01 7.74 -38.64
CA MET A 242 4.87 8.64 -39.79
C MET A 242 6.16 9.42 -40.12
N SER A 243 7.30 8.74 -40.08
CA SER A 243 8.61 9.26 -40.52
C SER A 243 9.36 8.24 -41.35
N ASN A 244 8.72 7.67 -42.38
CA ASN A 244 9.42 6.82 -43.36
C ASN A 244 8.84 6.86 -44.78
N ASN A 245 8.23 7.98 -45.21
CA ASN A 245 7.71 8.08 -46.59
C ASN A 245 8.05 9.39 -47.32
N ILE A 246 9.17 10.03 -47.01
CA ILE A 246 9.70 11.15 -47.82
C ILE A 246 11.21 10.96 -48.04
N SER A 247 11.61 9.97 -48.85
CA SER A 247 12.98 9.91 -49.38
C SER A 247 13.18 8.98 -50.59
N LEU A 248 12.21 8.84 -51.51
CA LEU A 248 12.41 8.07 -52.75
C LEU A 248 11.75 8.68 -54.01
N GLN A 249 11.59 10.00 -54.06
CA GLN A 249 11.06 10.64 -55.28
C GLN A 249 11.75 11.96 -55.60
N ASN A 250 13.09 11.94 -55.76
CA ASN A 250 13.79 13.08 -56.35
C ASN A 250 15.10 12.78 -57.12
N ASP A 251 15.34 11.53 -57.56
CA ASP A 251 16.47 11.21 -58.46
C ASP A 251 16.00 10.85 -59.87
N MET A 252 15.28 11.78 -60.52
CA MET A 252 15.22 11.88 -61.99
C MET A 252 15.08 13.34 -62.37
N MET A 253 16.23 14.01 -62.57
CA MET A 253 16.48 15.08 -63.55
C MET A 253 17.68 15.91 -63.08
N SER A 254 18.88 15.58 -63.59
CA SER A 254 19.93 16.50 -64.09
C SER A 254 21.17 15.69 -64.43
#